data_AF-A0A9E1P9Z5-F1
#
_entry.id   AF-A0A9E1P9Z5-F1
#
_cell.length_a   1.000
_cell.length_b   1.000
_cell.length_c   1.000
_cell.angle_alpha   90.00
_cell.angle_beta   90.00
_cell.angle_gamma   90.00
#
_symmetry.space_group_name_H-M   'P 1'
#
loop_
_entity.id
_entity.type
_entity.pdbx_description
1 polymer ?
#
loop_
_entity_poly.entity_id
_entity_poly.type
_entity_poly.pdbx_seq_one_letter_code
_entity_poly.pdbx_strand_id
1 'polypeptide(L)' 'TRSDGGGHGIYRWTGDSWNLVQGSARHISVDPDGNPWTVGSDGHIYRSVRD' A
#
# COMPACT_ATOMS: atom_id res chain seq x y z
N THR A 1 0.71 -19.79 -4.68
CA THR A 1 0.75 -18.47 -5.33
C THR A 1 -0.08 -17.54 -4.48
N ARG A 2 0.52 -16.52 -3.85
CA ARG A 2 -0.27 -15.56 -3.06
C ARG A 2 -1.23 -14.88 -4.02
N SER A 3 -2.51 -14.94 -3.68
CA SER A 3 -3.61 -14.48 -4.51
C SER A 3 -3.60 -12.95 -4.53
N ASP A 4 -2.69 -12.37 -5.31
CA ASP A 4 -2.73 -10.96 -5.71
C ASP A 4 -3.55 -10.82 -7.00
N GLY A 5 -4.54 -11.71 -7.20
CA GLY A 5 -5.21 -12.04 -8.46
C GLY A 5 -6.07 -10.95 -9.10
N GLY A 6 -5.71 -9.67 -8.95
CA GLY A 6 -6.43 -8.54 -9.51
C GLY A 6 -5.62 -7.26 -9.73
N GLY A 7 -4.28 -7.26 -9.62
CA GLY A 7 -3.47 -6.10 -10.04
C GLY A 7 -3.45 -4.89 -9.09
N HIS A 8 -3.73 -5.08 -7.79
CA HIS A 8 -3.83 -4.00 -6.80
C HIS A 8 -2.90 -4.17 -5.58
N GLY A 9 -1.82 -4.94 -5.70
CA GLY A 9 -0.86 -5.13 -4.60
C GLY A 9 -0.16 -3.82 -4.24
N ILE A 10 0.09 -3.62 -2.95
CA ILE A 10 0.83 -2.45 -2.45
C ILE A 10 2.31 -2.82 -2.36
N TYR A 11 3.18 -2.02 -2.97
CA TYR A 11 4.62 -2.25 -2.94
C TYR A 11 5.34 -1.02 -2.39
N ARG A 12 6.37 -1.24 -1.57
CA ARG A 12 7.24 -0.19 -1.05
C ARG A 12 8.64 -0.35 -1.62
N TRP A 13 9.16 0.74 -2.19
CA TRP A 13 10.56 0.83 -2.61
C TRP A 13 11.47 0.92 -1.39
N THR A 14 12.50 0.08 -1.34
CA THR A 14 13.48 0.07 -0.23
C THR A 14 14.76 0.86 -0.51
N GLY A 15 14.97 1.29 -1.75
CA GLY A 15 16.28 1.75 -2.23
C GLY A 15 16.90 0.79 -3.23
N ASP A 16 16.57 -0.51 -3.13
CA ASP A 16 17.14 -1.57 -3.97
C ASP A 16 16.07 -2.41 -4.69
N SER A 17 14.92 -2.62 -4.05
CA SER A 17 13.85 -3.47 -4.59
C SER A 17 12.46 -3.01 -4.14
N TRP A 18 11.45 -3.52 -4.84
CA TRP A 18 10.05 -3.36 -4.49
C TRP A 18 9.62 -4.52 -3.58
N ASN A 19 9.32 -4.21 -2.32
CA ASN A 19 8.81 -5.18 -1.37
C ASN A 19 7.29 -5.13 -1.31
N LEU A 20 6.64 -6.30 -1.39
CA LEU A 20 5.20 -6.43 -1.20
C LEU A 20 4.84 -6.08 0.25
N VAL A 21 3.92 -5.13 0.41
CA VAL A 21 3.26 -4.80 1.66
C VAL A 21 1.93 -5.53 1.70
N GLN A 22 1.57 -6.08 2.87
CA GLN A 22 0.31 -6.77 3.03
C GLN A 22 -0.86 -5.82 2.74
N GLY A 23 -1.77 -6.24 1.86
CA GLY A 23 -2.98 -5.52 1.52
C GLY A 23 -3.10 -5.23 0.02
N SER A 24 -4.16 -4.52 -0.33
CA SER A 24 -4.42 -4.07 -1.68
C SER A 24 -5.09 -2.70 -1.67
N ALA A 25 -4.70 -1.82 -2.59
CA ALA A 25 -5.26 -0.47 -2.67
C ALA A 25 -5.63 -0.10 -4.11
N ARG A 26 -6.70 0.68 -4.24
CA ARG A 26 -7.06 1.34 -5.51
C ARG A 26 -6.42 2.72 -5.65
N HIS A 27 -6.08 3.36 -4.53
CA HIS A 27 -5.40 4.65 -4.49
C HIS A 27 -4.47 4.72 -3.28
N ILE A 28 -3.33 5.37 -3.46
CA ILE A 28 -2.31 5.62 -2.44
C ILE A 28 -1.88 7.08 -2.54
N SER A 29 -1.75 7.76 -1.41
CA SER A 29 -1.08 9.05 -1.27
C SER A 29 -0.15 9.04 -0.07
N VAL A 30 0.74 10.03 0.03
CA VAL A 30 1.70 10.15 1.15
C VAL A 30 1.58 11.57 1.71
N ASP A 31 1.45 11.68 3.03
CA ASP A 31 1.40 12.97 3.71
C ASP A 31 2.82 13.59 3.89
N PRO A 32 2.93 14.87 4.30
CA PRO A 32 4.23 15.52 4.49
C PRO A 32 5.15 14.84 5.51
N ASP A 33 4.60 14.11 6.48
CA ASP A 33 5.35 13.35 7.48
C ASP A 33 5.84 11.99 6.93
N GLY A 34 5.45 11.65 5.70
CA GLY A 34 5.84 10.45 4.99
C GLY A 34 4.98 9.23 5.31
N ASN A 35 3.80 9.42 5.91
CA ASN A 35 2.87 8.33 6.17
C ASN A 35 2.00 8.04 4.94
N PRO A 36 1.94 6.77 4.49
CA PRO A 36 1.04 6.36 3.43
C PRO A 36 -0.42 6.32 3.88
N TRP A 37 -1.29 6.85 3.03
CA TRP A 37 -2.75 6.74 3.11
C TRP A 37 -3.25 5.93 1.91
N THR A 38 -4.13 4.96 2.15
CA THR A 38 -4.62 4.06 1.11
C THR A 38 -6.14 3.92 1.13
N VAL A 39 -6.74 3.77 -0.05
CA VAL A 39 -8.16 3.44 -0.21
C VAL A 39 -8.29 2.00 -0.68
N GLY A 40 -8.90 1.17 0.16
CA GLY A 40 -9.19 -0.23 -0.15
C GLY A 40 -10.26 -0.38 -1.23
N SER A 41 -10.41 -1.57 -1.78
CA SER A 41 -11.47 -1.87 -2.75
C SER A 41 -12.88 -1.79 -2.15
N ASP A 42 -12.97 -1.90 -0.82
CA ASP A 42 -14.15 -1.73 0.02
C ASP A 42 -14.51 -0.26 0.28
N GLY A 43 -13.68 0.69 -0.17
CA GLY A 43 -13.88 2.13 0.05
C GLY A 43 -13.43 2.63 1.41
N HIS A 44 -12.86 1.77 2.26
CA HIS A 44 -12.30 2.18 3.54
C HIS A 44 -10.93 2.85 3.37
N ILE A 45 -10.63 3.77 4.28
CA ILE A 45 -9.36 4.50 4.34
C ILE A 45 -8.48 3.87 5.41
N TYR A 46 -7.24 3.54 5.04
CA TYR A 46 -6.25 2.97 5.93
C TYR A 46 -5.00 3.86 5.97
N ARG A 47 -4.42 4.04 7.16
CA ARG A 47 -3.17 4.76 7.38
C ARG A 47 -2.08 3.79 7.82
N SER A 48 -0.95 3.80 7.13
CA SER A 48 0.26 3.14 7.60
C SER A 48 1.05 4.13 8.47
N VAL A 49 1.24 3.82 9.74
CA VAL A 49 2.14 4.55 10.63
C VAL A 49 3.48 3.83 10.64
N ARG A 50 4.59 4.58 10.52
CA ARG A 50 5.91 4.05 10.82
C ARG A 50 6.05 3.93 12.34
N ASP A 51 6.54 2.79 12.80
CA ASP A 51 7.12 2.67 14.15
C ASP A 51 8.48 3.38 14.22
#